data_AF-A0A1R3K3J8-F1
#
_entry.id   AF-A0A1R3K3J8-F1
#
_cell.length_a   1.000
_cell.length_b   1.000
_cell.length_c   1.000
_cell.angle_alpha   90.00
_cell.angle_beta   90.00
_cell.angle_gamma   90.00
#
_symmetry.space_group_name_H-M   'P 1'
#
loop_
_entity.id
_entity.type
_entity.pdbx_description
1 polymer ?
#
loop_
_entity_poly.entity_id
_entity_poly.type
_entity_poly.pdbx_seq_one_letter_code
_entity_poly.pdbx_strand_id
1 'polypeptide(L)'
;MALSISISCHHLFALISFLLLFPYAKPLSFNFTNFSPNMPEIHFEGDSFSSNNVLQLTKNDAIDSLKGSIGRASYNQPVRLWDASNRKLTDFTTHFSFIMRAVNQSEYGDGISFFMAPFDSTIPQNSSDGFLALFNGNSGSNNNSSNNNIVAVEFDSFQNDWDPSDDHVGININSIKSVKTVLWRSSIKDGSTANAWGLVYLLVD
;
A
#
# COMPACT_ATOMS: atom_id res chain seq x y z
N MET A 1 31.77 34.26 42.29
CA MET A 1 30.39 34.63 42.67
C MET A 1 29.48 33.66 41.94
N ALA A 2 28.86 32.71 42.65
CA ALA A 2 27.98 31.70 42.03
C ALA A 2 26.54 32.12 42.28
N LEU A 3 25.76 32.35 41.22
CA LEU A 3 24.33 32.61 41.32
C LEU A 3 23.61 31.26 41.45
N SER A 4 22.94 31.01 42.57
CA SER A 4 21.98 29.92 42.68
C SER A 4 20.60 30.42 42.25
N ILE A 5 20.02 29.81 41.23
CA ILE A 5 18.65 30.09 40.80
C ILE A 5 17.75 29.08 41.53
N SER A 6 16.94 29.57 42.48
CA SER A 6 15.90 28.78 43.15
C SER A 6 14.63 28.81 42.31
N ILE A 7 14.25 27.66 41.73
CA ILE A 7 12.97 27.51 41.03
C ILE A 7 11.92 27.08 42.07
N SER A 8 10.89 27.91 42.25
CA SER A 8 9.80 27.60 43.20
C SER A 8 8.97 26.41 42.71
N CYS A 9 8.40 25.65 43.65
CA CYS A 9 7.58 24.47 43.35
C CYS A 9 6.36 24.81 42.45
N HIS A 10 5.83 26.04 42.55
CA HIS A 10 4.75 26.52 41.70
C HIS A 10 5.17 26.72 40.23
N HIS A 11 6.40 27.21 39.98
CA HIS A 11 6.92 27.33 38.62
C HIS A 11 7.20 25.96 37.99
N LEU A 12 7.66 25.00 38.81
CA LEU A 12 7.84 23.61 38.35
C LEU A 12 6.49 22.96 38.00
N PHE A 13 5.46 23.15 38.84
CA PHE A 13 4.12 22.64 38.57
C PHE A 13 3.51 23.27 37.31
N ALA A 14 3.60 24.59 37.17
CA ALA A 14 3.12 25.30 35.98
C ALA A 14 3.84 24.84 34.69
N LEU A 15 5.15 24.59 34.76
CA LEU A 15 5.93 24.07 33.63
C LEU A 15 5.50 22.65 33.25
N ILE A 16 5.27 21.76 34.23
CA ILE A 16 4.77 20.39 33.98
C ILE A 16 3.37 20.43 33.38
N SER A 17 2.46 21.25 33.92
CA SER A 17 1.12 21.44 33.37
C SER A 17 1.18 21.98 31.94
N PHE A 18 2.08 22.93 31.64
CA PHE A 18 2.28 23.46 30.30
C PHE A 18 2.85 22.40 29.33
N LEU A 19 3.76 21.54 29.79
CA LEU A 19 4.28 20.43 29.00
C LEU A 19 3.21 19.36 28.69
N LEU A 20 2.23 19.18 29.58
CA LEU A 20 1.08 18.28 29.36
C LEU A 20 0.02 18.86 28.39
N LEU A 21 0.10 20.15 28.04
CA LEU A 21 -0.79 20.78 27.04
C LEU A 21 -0.34 20.53 25.59
N PHE A 22 0.89 20.04 25.37
CA PHE A 22 1.33 19.69 24.02
C PHE A 22 0.77 18.31 23.66
N PRO A 23 -0.01 18.19 22.57
CA PRO A 23 -0.46 16.89 22.10
C PRO A 23 0.76 16.08 21.66
N TYR A 24 1.10 15.06 22.45
CA TYR A 24 2.10 14.07 22.08
C TYR A 24 1.51 13.15 21.01
N ALA A 25 1.78 13.46 19.74
CA ALA A 25 1.41 12.60 18.63
C ALA A 25 2.51 11.52 18.44
N LYS A 26 2.17 10.26 18.68
CA LYS A 26 3.01 9.14 18.23
C LYS A 26 2.75 8.90 16.73
N PRO A 27 3.78 8.88 15.88
CA PRO A 27 3.61 8.46 14.49
C PRO A 27 3.12 7.00 14.46
N LEU A 28 2.24 6.69 13.49
CA LEU A 28 1.84 5.32 13.23
C LEU A 28 3.03 4.55 12.65
N SER A 29 3.35 3.40 13.23
CA SER A 29 4.41 2.52 12.76
C SER A 29 4.05 1.08 13.11
N PHE A 30 4.24 0.17 12.16
CA PHE A 30 4.04 -1.25 12.33
C PHE A 30 5.09 -2.01 11.54
N ASN A 31 5.37 -3.25 11.95
CA ASN A 31 6.31 -4.14 11.29
C ASN A 31 5.80 -5.57 11.38
N PHE A 32 5.44 -6.15 10.23
CA PHE A 32 5.03 -7.54 10.09
C PHE A 32 6.19 -8.34 9.49
N THR A 33 6.84 -9.18 10.30
CA THR A 33 7.92 -10.07 9.85
C THR A 33 7.42 -11.47 9.48
N ASN A 34 6.20 -11.81 9.90
CA ASN A 34 5.50 -13.07 9.58
C ASN A 34 3.99 -12.82 9.54
N PHE A 35 3.29 -13.61 8.74
CA PHE A 35 1.84 -13.56 8.62
C PHE A 35 1.20 -14.87 9.11
N SER A 36 0.68 -14.83 10.34
CA SER A 36 -0.05 -15.94 10.94
C SER A 36 -1.48 -16.02 10.41
N PRO A 37 -2.12 -17.19 10.35
CA PRO A 37 -3.55 -17.28 10.04
C PRO A 37 -4.38 -16.38 10.96
N ASN A 38 -5.39 -15.71 10.40
CA ASN A 38 -6.34 -14.85 11.12
C ASN A 38 -5.73 -13.65 11.85
N MET A 39 -4.86 -12.86 11.19
CA MET A 39 -4.34 -11.62 11.79
C MET A 39 -5.43 -10.53 11.90
N PRO A 40 -5.82 -10.08 13.10
CA PRO A 40 -6.84 -9.05 13.26
C PRO A 40 -6.42 -7.66 12.74
N GLU A 41 -5.11 -7.42 12.59
CA GLU A 41 -4.55 -6.17 12.09
C GLU A 41 -4.66 -6.02 10.56
N ILE A 42 -4.99 -7.10 9.85
CA ILE A 42 -5.10 -7.11 8.39
C ILE A 42 -6.54 -7.47 8.00
N HIS A 43 -7.13 -6.64 7.17
CA HIS A 43 -8.38 -6.94 6.50
C HIS A 43 -8.07 -7.66 5.18
N PHE A 44 -8.67 -8.83 4.98
CA PHE A 44 -8.52 -9.65 3.79
C PHE A 44 -9.80 -9.59 2.95
N GLU A 45 -9.65 -9.38 1.66
CA GLU A 45 -10.73 -9.37 0.66
C GLU A 45 -10.39 -10.32 -0.49
N GLY A 46 -11.43 -10.85 -1.14
CA GLY A 46 -11.30 -11.79 -2.26
C GLY A 46 -10.66 -13.11 -1.84
N ASP A 47 -9.73 -13.60 -2.66
CA ASP A 47 -8.98 -14.83 -2.46
C ASP A 47 -7.76 -14.63 -1.54
N SER A 48 -7.55 -13.45 -0.95
CA SER A 48 -6.38 -13.20 -0.12
C SER A 48 -6.49 -13.90 1.25
N PHE A 49 -5.37 -14.41 1.74
CA PHE A 49 -5.28 -15.08 3.04
C PHE A 49 -3.85 -15.06 3.58
N SER A 50 -3.66 -15.52 4.81
CA SER A 50 -2.35 -15.70 5.43
C SER A 50 -2.15 -17.16 5.82
N SER A 51 -1.02 -17.74 5.43
CA SER A 51 -0.61 -19.07 5.87
C SER A 51 0.89 -19.24 5.65
N ASN A 52 1.50 -20.24 6.30
CA ASN A 52 2.94 -20.52 6.18
C ASN A 52 3.84 -19.28 6.38
N ASN A 53 3.43 -18.39 7.30
CA ASN A 53 4.10 -17.13 7.63
C ASN A 53 4.14 -16.08 6.51
N VAL A 54 3.38 -16.27 5.42
CA VAL A 54 3.31 -15.33 4.28
C VAL A 54 1.90 -14.82 4.05
N LEU A 55 1.82 -13.59 3.54
CA LEU A 55 0.60 -13.00 3.02
C LEU A 55 0.43 -13.45 1.57
N GLN A 56 -0.72 -14.04 1.26
CA GLN A 56 -1.06 -14.53 -0.06
C GLN A 56 -2.19 -13.69 -0.63
N LEU A 57 -1.97 -13.08 -1.80
CA LEU A 57 -2.95 -12.16 -2.38
C LEU A 57 -3.89 -12.85 -3.38
N THR A 58 -3.40 -13.90 -4.05
CA THR A 58 -4.15 -14.69 -5.02
C THR A 58 -4.05 -16.17 -4.68
N LYS A 59 -4.92 -16.98 -5.27
CA LYS A 59 -4.81 -18.45 -5.23
C LYS A 59 -3.43 -18.88 -5.70
N ASN A 60 -2.87 -19.90 -5.05
CA ASN A 60 -1.53 -20.40 -5.34
C ASN A 60 -1.43 -21.93 -5.35
N ASP A 61 -2.56 -22.62 -5.24
CA ASP A 61 -2.66 -24.07 -5.36
C ASP A 61 -3.07 -24.44 -6.79
N ALA A 62 -2.18 -25.13 -7.50
CA ALA A 62 -2.44 -25.59 -8.88
C ALA A 62 -3.52 -26.70 -8.98
N ILE A 63 -4.25 -26.96 -7.89
CA ILE A 63 -5.36 -27.93 -7.86
C ILE A 63 -6.61 -27.31 -8.49
N ASP A 64 -6.84 -26.01 -8.26
CA ASP A 64 -7.92 -25.25 -8.85
C ASP A 64 -7.42 -24.28 -9.94
N SER A 65 -8.35 -23.75 -10.75
CA SER A 65 -8.01 -22.74 -11.74
C SER A 65 -7.48 -21.48 -11.06
N LEU A 66 -6.25 -21.09 -11.39
CA LEU A 66 -5.63 -19.83 -10.96
C LEU A 66 -6.15 -18.60 -11.71
N LYS A 67 -6.92 -18.81 -12.80
CA LYS A 67 -7.43 -17.74 -13.66
C LYS A 67 -8.46 -16.87 -12.93
N GLY A 68 -8.36 -15.55 -13.11
CA GLY A 68 -9.29 -14.58 -12.53
C GLY A 68 -9.27 -14.51 -11.01
N SER A 69 -8.22 -15.00 -10.36
CA SER A 69 -8.07 -14.85 -8.91
C SER A 69 -7.81 -13.39 -8.55
N ILE A 70 -8.51 -12.89 -7.56
CA ILE A 70 -8.40 -11.50 -7.10
C ILE A 70 -8.31 -11.48 -5.58
N GLY A 71 -7.45 -10.66 -5.02
CA GLY A 71 -7.46 -10.44 -3.59
C GLY A 71 -6.71 -9.19 -3.18
N ARG A 72 -7.12 -8.66 -2.02
CA ARG A 72 -6.55 -7.47 -1.40
C ARG A 72 -6.36 -7.71 0.07
N ALA A 73 -5.24 -7.23 0.59
CA ALA A 73 -4.98 -7.21 2.03
C ALA A 73 -4.59 -5.79 2.44
N SER A 74 -5.30 -5.24 3.43
CA SER A 74 -5.11 -3.86 3.90
C SER A 74 -4.96 -3.79 5.41
N TYR A 75 -4.22 -2.79 5.89
CA TYR A 75 -4.12 -2.54 7.33
C TYR A 75 -5.49 -2.15 7.89
N ASN A 76 -5.91 -2.80 8.97
CA ASN A 76 -7.27 -2.74 9.50
C ASN A 76 -7.52 -1.53 10.42
N GLN A 77 -6.70 -0.48 10.31
CA GLN A 77 -6.86 0.79 11.04
C GLN A 77 -6.64 1.97 10.10
N PRO A 78 -7.37 3.08 10.28
CA PRO A 78 -7.27 4.23 9.39
C PRO A 78 -5.90 4.90 9.52
N VAL A 79 -5.32 5.25 8.37
CA VAL A 79 -4.08 6.02 8.27
C VAL A 79 -4.41 7.44 7.84
N ARG A 80 -4.08 8.43 8.69
CA ARG A 80 -4.35 9.83 8.39
C ARG A 80 -3.25 10.43 7.52
N LEU A 81 -3.52 10.55 6.22
CA LEU A 81 -2.57 11.10 5.23
C LEU A 81 -2.52 12.63 5.21
N TRP A 82 -3.60 13.30 5.62
CA TRP A 82 -3.64 14.77 5.66
C TRP A 82 -4.65 15.29 6.69
N ASP A 83 -4.49 16.57 7.03
CA ASP A 83 -5.40 17.31 7.89
C ASP A 83 -5.95 18.54 7.15
N ALA A 84 -7.24 18.50 6.82
CA ALA A 84 -7.91 19.57 6.10
C ALA A 84 -7.94 20.91 6.85
N SER A 85 -7.90 20.89 8.18
CA SER A 85 -8.02 22.10 8.99
C SER A 85 -6.77 23.00 8.93
N ASN A 86 -5.60 22.38 8.79
CA ASN A 86 -4.30 23.07 8.78
C ASN A 86 -3.47 22.77 7.53
N ARG A 87 -4.03 22.02 6.57
CA ARG A 87 -3.41 21.54 5.33
C ARG A 87 -2.10 20.78 5.54
N LYS A 88 -1.90 20.22 6.72
CA LYS A 88 -0.70 19.45 7.01
C LYS A 88 -0.81 18.08 6.35
N LEU A 89 0.26 17.68 5.68
CA LEU A 89 0.40 16.37 5.06
C LEU A 89 1.25 15.44 5.94
N THR A 90 1.04 14.14 5.79
CA THR A 90 1.80 13.09 6.48
C THR A 90 2.76 12.44 5.49
N ASP A 91 4.05 12.57 5.75
CA ASP A 91 5.05 11.77 5.04
C ASP A 91 5.06 10.34 5.60
N PHE A 92 5.34 9.36 4.73
CA PHE A 92 5.49 7.99 5.17
C PHE A 92 6.57 7.25 4.39
N THR A 93 7.07 6.19 5.03
CA THR A 93 7.94 5.20 4.43
C THR A 93 7.33 3.83 4.58
N THR A 94 7.45 3.02 3.55
CA THR A 94 7.06 1.60 3.59
C THR A 94 8.20 0.75 3.06
N HIS A 95 8.32 -0.46 3.59
CA HIS A 95 9.19 -1.48 3.06
C HIS A 95 8.47 -2.82 3.12
N PHE A 96 8.51 -3.54 2.01
CA PHE A 96 8.01 -4.90 1.94
C PHE A 96 8.83 -5.72 0.96
N SER A 97 8.82 -7.03 1.16
CA SER A 97 9.38 -7.99 0.24
C SER A 97 8.25 -8.84 -0.32
N PHE A 98 8.33 -9.20 -1.59
CA PHE A 98 7.34 -10.06 -2.24
C PHE A 98 8.02 -11.04 -3.19
N ILE A 99 7.28 -12.08 -3.55
CA ILE A 99 7.68 -13.09 -4.51
C ILE A 99 6.51 -13.27 -5.48
N MET A 100 6.79 -13.17 -6.77
CA MET A 100 5.86 -13.55 -7.83
C MET A 100 6.46 -14.69 -8.63
N ARG A 101 5.66 -15.72 -8.93
CA ARG A 101 6.12 -16.89 -9.68
C ARG A 101 5.07 -17.31 -10.68
N ALA A 102 5.42 -17.28 -11.97
CA ALA A 102 4.63 -17.93 -12.99
C ALA A 102 4.76 -19.46 -12.86
N VAL A 103 3.65 -20.14 -12.53
CA VAL A 103 3.60 -21.62 -12.53
C VAL A 103 3.62 -22.16 -13.97
N ASN A 104 3.02 -21.41 -14.90
CA ASN A 104 3.02 -21.68 -16.34
C ASN A 104 3.48 -20.44 -17.10
N GLN A 105 4.57 -20.55 -17.86
CA GLN A 105 5.11 -19.43 -18.65
C GLN A 105 4.23 -19.03 -19.85
N SER A 106 3.19 -19.82 -20.16
CA SER A 106 2.20 -19.47 -21.19
C SER A 106 0.89 -18.92 -20.61
N GLU A 107 0.69 -19.03 -19.29
CA GLU A 107 -0.52 -18.59 -18.60
C GLU A 107 -0.10 -17.95 -17.25
N TYR A 108 0.19 -16.66 -17.30
CA TYR A 108 0.65 -15.86 -16.17
C TYR A 108 0.01 -14.47 -16.20
N GLY A 109 0.22 -13.74 -15.12
CA GLY A 109 -0.30 -12.40 -14.91
C GLY A 109 -1.00 -12.28 -13.55
N ASP A 110 -1.36 -11.08 -13.12
CA ASP A 110 -1.14 -9.81 -13.83
C ASP A 110 -0.13 -8.95 -13.06
N GLY A 111 -0.32 -8.73 -11.77
CA GLY A 111 0.63 -7.95 -10.98
C GLY A 111 0.35 -7.95 -9.48
N ILE A 112 1.15 -7.19 -8.74
CA ILE A 112 0.92 -6.83 -7.34
C ILE A 112 1.03 -5.31 -7.20
N SER A 113 0.26 -4.73 -6.27
CA SER A 113 0.34 -3.29 -5.99
C SER A 113 0.42 -3.00 -4.49
N PHE A 114 1.20 -1.97 -4.15
CA PHE A 114 1.03 -1.24 -2.90
C PHE A 114 0.08 -0.07 -3.17
N PHE A 115 -0.98 0.08 -2.39
CA PHE A 115 -2.02 1.08 -2.66
C PHE A 115 -2.45 1.86 -1.42
N MET A 116 -2.97 3.05 -1.67
CA MET A 116 -3.69 3.90 -0.73
C MET A 116 -5.08 4.16 -1.30
N ALA A 117 -6.11 3.96 -0.49
CA ALA A 117 -7.51 4.11 -0.87
C ALA A 117 -8.32 4.67 0.32
N PRO A 118 -9.58 5.11 0.14
CA PRO A 118 -10.49 5.39 1.24
C PRO A 118 -10.55 4.19 2.20
N PHE A 119 -10.70 4.46 3.49
CA PHE A 119 -10.64 3.42 4.52
C PHE A 119 -11.69 2.31 4.33
N ASP A 120 -12.82 2.64 3.74
CA ASP A 120 -13.94 1.76 3.40
C ASP A 120 -13.92 1.28 1.95
N SER A 121 -12.81 1.47 1.22
CA SER A 121 -12.65 0.95 -0.14
C SER A 121 -12.70 -0.57 -0.15
N THR A 122 -13.52 -1.11 -1.04
CA THR A 122 -13.60 -2.55 -1.32
C THR A 122 -13.09 -2.87 -2.73
N ILE A 123 -12.85 -4.16 -3.00
CA ILE A 123 -12.57 -4.66 -4.36
C ILE A 123 -13.68 -4.21 -5.33
N PRO A 124 -13.36 -3.44 -6.40
CA PRO A 124 -14.35 -3.04 -7.39
C PRO A 124 -14.86 -4.21 -8.23
N GLN A 125 -16.05 -4.07 -8.82
CA GLN A 125 -16.53 -5.02 -9.83
C GLN A 125 -15.61 -5.05 -11.05
N ASN A 126 -15.50 -6.22 -11.68
CA ASN A 126 -14.69 -6.44 -12.89
C ASN A 126 -13.23 -5.98 -12.75
N SER A 127 -12.64 -6.13 -11.57
CA SER A 127 -11.28 -5.66 -11.27
C SER A 127 -10.22 -6.78 -11.30
N SER A 128 -10.54 -7.92 -11.91
CA SER A 128 -9.59 -9.02 -12.08
C SER A 128 -8.50 -8.68 -13.08
N ASP A 129 -7.51 -9.57 -13.12
CA ASP A 129 -6.44 -9.54 -14.10
C ASP A 129 -5.69 -8.18 -14.07
N GLY A 130 -5.41 -7.58 -15.22
CA GLY A 130 -4.69 -6.32 -15.37
C GLY A 130 -5.28 -5.11 -14.64
N PHE A 131 -6.44 -5.22 -13.98
CA PHE A 131 -6.99 -4.16 -13.14
C PHE A 131 -6.59 -4.25 -11.65
N LEU A 132 -5.79 -5.27 -11.30
CA LEU A 132 -5.05 -5.42 -10.04
C LEU A 132 -5.91 -5.34 -8.77
N ALA A 133 -7.20 -5.72 -8.85
CA ALA A 133 -8.19 -5.58 -7.78
C ALA A 133 -8.39 -4.13 -7.27
N LEU A 134 -7.93 -3.13 -8.02
CA LEU A 134 -7.98 -1.71 -7.65
C LEU A 134 -8.91 -0.90 -8.55
N PHE A 135 -9.00 -1.25 -9.82
CA PHE A 135 -9.73 -0.45 -10.80
C PHE A 135 -10.89 -1.25 -11.39
N ASN A 136 -12.02 -0.60 -11.65
CA ASN A 136 -13.15 -1.27 -12.29
C ASN A 136 -12.84 -1.49 -13.78
N GLY A 137 -12.98 -2.71 -14.32
CA GLY A 137 -12.61 -3.00 -15.70
C GLY A 137 -13.39 -2.21 -16.77
N ASN A 138 -14.56 -1.67 -16.45
CA ASN A 138 -15.38 -0.90 -17.38
C ASN A 138 -15.01 0.59 -17.41
N SER A 139 -14.38 1.12 -16.36
CA SER A 139 -14.13 2.56 -16.19
C SER A 139 -12.72 2.91 -15.70
N GLY A 140 -11.93 1.92 -15.33
CA GLY A 140 -10.63 2.03 -14.66
C GLY A 140 -9.53 2.61 -15.54
N SER A 141 -9.70 2.59 -16.86
CA SER A 141 -8.79 3.23 -17.82
C SER A 141 -9.11 4.71 -18.08
N ASN A 142 -10.21 5.22 -17.53
CA ASN A 142 -10.63 6.60 -17.73
C ASN A 142 -9.95 7.50 -16.71
N ASN A 143 -8.94 8.25 -17.15
CA ASN A 143 -8.18 9.21 -16.32
C ASN A 143 -9.05 10.33 -15.70
N ASN A 144 -10.30 10.48 -16.13
CA ASN A 144 -11.29 11.44 -15.58
C ASN A 144 -12.28 10.81 -14.59
N SER A 145 -12.06 9.57 -14.15
CA SER A 145 -12.82 9.00 -13.03
C SER A 145 -12.39 9.69 -11.73
N SER A 146 -12.94 10.87 -11.46
CA SER A 146 -12.78 11.59 -10.18
C SER A 146 -13.28 10.79 -8.96
N ASN A 147 -13.83 9.58 -9.18
CA ASN A 147 -14.38 8.71 -8.17
C ASN A 147 -13.40 7.62 -7.71
N ASN A 148 -12.33 7.37 -8.46
CA ASN A 148 -11.32 6.38 -8.08
C ASN A 148 -10.30 7.07 -7.17
N ASN A 149 -10.54 7.19 -5.86
CA ASN A 149 -9.61 7.86 -4.93
C ASN A 149 -8.41 6.95 -4.56
N ILE A 150 -7.71 6.41 -5.55
CA ILE A 150 -6.66 5.40 -5.37
C ILE A 150 -5.33 5.90 -5.93
N VAL A 151 -4.29 5.79 -5.12
CA VAL A 151 -2.90 5.92 -5.56
C VAL A 151 -2.24 4.57 -5.33
N ALA A 152 -1.55 4.06 -6.34
CA ALA A 152 -0.84 2.80 -6.24
C ALA A 152 0.55 2.84 -6.88
N VAL A 153 1.41 1.97 -6.39
CA VAL A 153 2.64 1.55 -7.07
C VAL A 153 2.43 0.11 -7.50
N GLU A 154 2.33 -0.12 -8.79
CA GLU A 154 2.17 -1.46 -9.37
C GLU A 154 3.52 -2.08 -9.73
N PHE A 155 3.58 -3.40 -9.61
CA PHE A 155 4.61 -4.26 -10.15
C PHE A 155 3.89 -5.19 -11.11
N ASP A 156 3.83 -4.77 -12.36
CA ASP A 156 3.08 -5.42 -13.42
C ASP A 156 3.98 -6.42 -14.14
N SER A 157 3.44 -7.62 -14.36
CA SER A 157 4.13 -8.75 -14.98
C SER A 157 3.47 -9.23 -16.28
N PHE A 158 2.46 -8.52 -16.76
CA PHE A 158 1.73 -8.82 -17.98
C PHE A 158 1.50 -7.56 -18.82
N GLN A 159 1.74 -7.63 -20.14
CA GLN A 159 1.49 -6.47 -21.01
C GLN A 159 0.04 -6.43 -21.49
N ASN A 160 -0.78 -5.52 -20.95
CA ASN A 160 -2.05 -5.14 -21.56
C ASN A 160 -1.85 -4.01 -22.59
N ASP A 161 -2.93 -3.66 -23.31
CA ASP A 161 -2.92 -2.63 -24.37
C ASP A 161 -2.49 -1.23 -23.88
N TRP A 162 -2.53 -0.99 -22.56
CA TRP A 162 -2.14 0.27 -21.96
C TRP A 162 -0.68 0.29 -21.44
N ASP A 163 0.01 -0.84 -21.47
CA ASP A 163 1.30 -0.99 -20.80
C ASP A 163 2.50 -0.77 -21.73
N PRO A 164 3.60 -0.19 -21.20
CA PRO A 164 4.81 0.03 -21.98
C PRO A 164 5.57 -1.26 -22.28
N SER A 165 5.43 -2.29 -21.44
CA SER A 165 6.14 -3.57 -21.50
C SER A 165 5.46 -4.62 -20.63
N ASP A 166 5.91 -5.87 -20.75
CA ASP A 166 5.44 -7.02 -19.98
C ASP A 166 5.83 -6.97 -18.51
N ASP A 167 7.07 -6.63 -18.18
CA ASP A 167 7.51 -6.48 -16.79
C ASP A 167 7.86 -5.01 -16.52
N HIS A 168 7.08 -4.32 -15.68
CA HIS A 168 7.32 -2.91 -15.33
C HIS A 168 6.85 -2.53 -13.93
N VAL A 169 7.35 -1.39 -13.45
CA VAL A 169 6.86 -0.74 -12.23
C VAL A 169 6.20 0.58 -12.61
N GLY A 170 5.02 0.81 -12.07
CA GLY A 170 4.17 1.94 -12.43
C GLY A 170 3.68 2.72 -11.23
N ILE A 171 3.39 4.01 -11.43
CA ILE A 171 2.66 4.85 -10.47
C ILE A 171 1.28 5.12 -11.06
N ASN A 172 0.25 4.62 -10.39
CA ASN A 172 -1.14 4.78 -10.78
C ASN A 172 -1.80 5.89 -9.95
N ILE A 173 -2.48 6.81 -10.62
CA ILE A 173 -3.29 7.85 -9.96
C ILE A 173 -4.70 7.77 -10.54
N ASN A 174 -5.63 7.23 -9.77
CA ASN A 174 -7.06 7.12 -10.07
C ASN A 174 -7.41 6.31 -11.35
N SER A 175 -6.41 5.69 -11.98
CA SER A 175 -6.52 4.98 -13.25
C SER A 175 -5.49 3.84 -13.30
N ILE A 176 -5.82 2.73 -13.96
CA ILE A 176 -4.87 1.65 -14.23
C ILE A 176 -3.72 2.12 -15.14
N LYS A 177 -3.96 3.15 -15.97
CA LYS A 177 -2.90 3.74 -16.79
C LYS A 177 -1.92 4.51 -15.91
N SER A 178 -0.74 3.94 -15.74
CA SER A 178 0.34 4.56 -14.99
C SER A 178 0.71 5.96 -15.52
N VAL A 179 0.84 6.93 -14.62
CA VAL A 179 1.33 8.29 -14.95
C VAL A 179 2.84 8.31 -15.17
N LYS A 180 3.54 7.32 -14.60
CA LYS A 180 4.97 7.12 -14.77
C LYS A 180 5.29 5.63 -14.67
N THR A 181 6.17 5.16 -15.54
CA THR A 181 6.63 3.77 -15.53
C THR A 181 8.16 3.68 -15.61
N VAL A 182 8.68 2.55 -15.17
CA VAL A 182 10.06 2.11 -15.41
C VAL A 182 10.08 0.64 -15.77
N LEU A 183 10.85 0.28 -16.80
CA LEU A 183 11.04 -1.11 -17.23
C LEU A 183 11.72 -1.91 -16.12
N TRP A 184 11.16 -3.07 -15.81
CA TRP A 184 11.83 -4.08 -15.00
C TRP A 184 12.66 -4.96 -15.92
N ARG A 185 14.01 -4.89 -15.82
CA ARG A 185 14.91 -5.46 -16.84
C ARG A 185 15.04 -6.98 -16.80
N SER A 186 14.80 -7.60 -15.65
CA SER A 186 14.71 -9.06 -15.52
C SER A 186 13.23 -9.47 -15.62
N SER A 187 12.83 -10.59 -15.02
CA SER A 187 11.41 -10.89 -14.89
C SER A 187 10.95 -10.76 -13.44
N ILE A 188 9.80 -10.13 -13.22
CA ILE A 188 9.20 -9.98 -11.88
C ILE A 188 8.67 -11.33 -11.38
N LYS A 189 8.28 -12.19 -12.30
CA LYS A 189 7.59 -13.48 -12.09
C LYS A 189 8.52 -14.69 -12.08
N ASP A 190 9.82 -14.50 -11.84
CA ASP A 190 10.84 -15.57 -11.83
C ASP A 190 10.93 -16.35 -10.50
N GLY A 191 10.13 -15.95 -9.50
CA GLY A 191 10.14 -16.55 -8.17
C GLY A 191 11.28 -16.10 -7.26
N SER A 192 12.03 -15.06 -7.66
CA SER A 192 13.00 -14.38 -6.79
C SER A 192 12.29 -13.46 -5.80
N THR A 193 12.99 -13.12 -4.71
CA THR A 193 12.50 -12.14 -3.74
C THR A 193 12.82 -10.73 -4.21
N ALA A 194 11.78 -9.96 -4.49
CA ALA A 194 11.88 -8.52 -4.70
C ALA A 194 11.79 -7.78 -3.35
N ASN A 195 12.57 -6.72 -3.19
CA ASN A 195 12.48 -5.81 -2.04
C ASN A 195 12.13 -4.41 -2.54
N ALA A 196 11.07 -3.82 -1.98
CA ALA A 196 10.57 -2.52 -2.37
C ALA A 196 10.63 -1.55 -1.18
N TRP A 197 11.22 -0.39 -1.42
CA TRP A 197 11.21 0.74 -0.47
C TRP A 197 10.46 1.89 -1.09
N GLY A 198 9.41 2.36 -0.41
CA GLY A 198 8.67 3.55 -0.78
C GLY A 198 8.97 4.67 0.20
N LEU A 199 9.35 5.83 -0.31
CA LEU A 199 9.44 7.08 0.44
C LEU A 199 8.50 8.06 -0.25
N VAL A 200 7.42 8.45 0.43
CA VAL A 200 6.41 9.34 -0.12
C VAL A 200 6.41 10.62 0.69
N TYR A 201 6.79 11.71 0.02
CA TYR A 201 6.63 13.06 0.50
C TYR A 201 5.34 13.63 -0.06
N LEU A 202 4.40 13.92 0.82
CA LEU A 202 3.17 14.59 0.41
C LEU A 202 3.43 16.09 0.47
N LEU A 203 3.45 16.75 -0.69
CA LEU A 203 3.70 18.19 -0.82
C LEU A 203 2.38 18.96 -1.00
N VAL A 204 2.28 20.12 -0.35
CA VAL A 204 1.20 21.09 -0.61
C VAL A 204 1.74 22.07 -1.64
N ASP A 205 1.11 22.16 -2.81
CA ASP A 205 1.35 23.23 -3.77
C ASP A 205 0.58 24.51 -3.40
#